data_AF-A0A1Y2G7W4-F1
#
_entry.id   AF-A0A1Y2G7W4-F1
#
_cell.length_a   1.000
_cell.length_b   1.000
_cell.length_c   1.000
_cell.angle_alpha   90.00
_cell.angle_beta   90.00
_cell.angle_gamma   90.00
#
_symmetry.space_group_name_H-M   'P 1'
#
loop_
_entity.id
_entity.type
_entity.pdbx_description
1 polymer ?
#
loop_
_entity_poly.entity_id
_entity_poly.type
_entity_poly.pdbx_seq_one_letter_code
_entity_poly.pdbx_strand_id
1 'polypeptide(L)'
;MRSAIPDSLRQLSESVKRKDYRDTIAQLADHLNNFTGYNAINDLKVKVITHGDSLDEARIKLIEAKQAYEDAISRRSDTQKAINDLLQRKHLWSPDDVVRFTDLYRSEHANEQAEQKARIEYKQAESDVESKSRMLTRVIMERYHEEQVWSDKIRAASTYGTWGLVGVNVMAFLIVQAFVEPRRRRKQVERYEELVQDL
;
A
#
# COMPACT_ATOMS: atom_id res chain seq x y z
N MET A 1 -49.94 -44.86 3.93
CA MET A 1 -49.63 -44.26 2.62
C MET A 1 -48.51 -43.24 2.81
N ARG A 2 -47.24 -43.68 2.79
CA ARG A 2 -46.06 -42.81 3.01
C ARG A 2 -45.60 -42.28 1.66
N SER A 3 -45.81 -41.01 1.37
CA SER A 3 -45.29 -40.36 0.16
C SER A 3 -43.76 -40.26 0.27
N ALA A 4 -43.08 -41.07 -0.53
CA ALA A 4 -41.65 -40.98 -0.71
C ALA A 4 -41.33 -39.64 -1.40
N ILE A 5 -40.52 -38.82 -0.74
CA ILE A 5 -39.95 -37.61 -1.35
C ILE A 5 -39.14 -38.08 -2.57
N PRO A 6 -39.44 -37.61 -3.80
CA PRO A 6 -38.72 -38.05 -4.99
C PRO A 6 -37.24 -37.70 -4.88
N ASP A 7 -36.37 -38.66 -5.19
CA ASP A 7 -34.91 -38.55 -5.03
C ASP A 7 -34.30 -37.36 -5.78
N SER A 8 -34.97 -36.86 -6.82
CA SER A 8 -34.62 -35.65 -7.54
C SER A 8 -34.68 -34.38 -6.67
N LEU A 9 -35.65 -34.26 -5.76
CA LEU A 9 -35.76 -33.13 -4.83
C LEU A 9 -34.70 -33.19 -3.73
N ARG A 10 -34.29 -34.39 -3.32
CA ARG A 10 -33.17 -34.58 -2.38
C ARG A 10 -31.84 -34.21 -3.02
N GLN A 11 -31.58 -34.65 -4.26
CA GLN A 11 -30.37 -34.27 -4.99
C GLN A 11 -30.31 -32.77 -5.27
N LEU A 12 -31.44 -32.13 -5.60
CA LEU A 12 -31.50 -30.68 -5.79
C LEU A 12 -31.23 -29.96 -4.46
N SER A 13 -31.88 -30.37 -3.37
CA SER A 13 -31.63 -29.83 -2.03
C SER A 13 -30.16 -29.96 -1.61
N GLU A 14 -29.55 -31.12 -1.83
CA GLU A 14 -28.13 -31.33 -1.52
C GLU A 14 -27.20 -30.50 -2.40
N SER A 15 -27.50 -30.37 -3.69
CA SER A 15 -26.68 -29.57 -4.62
C SER A 15 -26.75 -28.07 -4.30
N VAL A 16 -27.94 -27.57 -3.95
CA VAL A 16 -28.18 -26.19 -3.51
C VAL A 16 -27.46 -25.93 -2.18
N LYS A 17 -27.62 -26.83 -1.19
CA LYS A 17 -26.88 -26.72 0.10
C LYS A 17 -25.38 -26.71 -0.12
N ARG A 18 -24.86 -27.61 -0.95
CA ARG A 18 -23.42 -27.76 -1.20
C ARG A 18 -22.83 -26.54 -1.91
N LYS A 19 -23.61 -25.89 -2.78
CA LYS A 19 -23.23 -24.63 -3.43
C LYS A 19 -23.20 -23.47 -2.43
N ASP A 20 -24.24 -23.33 -1.61
CA ASP A 20 -24.28 -22.32 -0.53
C ASP A 20 -23.12 -22.48 0.46
N TYR A 21 -22.80 -23.71 0.89
CA TYR A 21 -21.67 -23.95 1.78
C TYR A 21 -20.33 -23.57 1.14
N ARG A 22 -20.14 -23.87 -0.15
CA ARG A 22 -18.91 -23.49 -0.86
C ARG A 22 -18.80 -21.98 -1.02
N ASP A 23 -19.88 -21.31 -1.37
CA ASP A 23 -19.91 -19.86 -1.55
C ASP A 23 -19.70 -19.14 -0.20
N THR A 24 -20.27 -19.66 0.88
CA THR A 24 -20.06 -19.14 2.25
C THR A 24 -18.61 -19.35 2.72
N ILE A 25 -18.00 -20.51 2.44
CA ILE A 25 -16.59 -20.78 2.76
C ILE A 25 -15.66 -19.88 1.94
N ALA A 26 -15.97 -19.66 0.65
CA ALA A 26 -15.20 -18.77 -0.21
C ALA A 26 -15.28 -17.32 0.26
N GLN A 27 -16.48 -16.83 0.61
CA GLN A 27 -16.66 -15.49 1.16
C GLN A 27 -15.95 -15.32 2.52
N LEU A 28 -15.97 -16.35 3.37
CA LEU A 28 -15.22 -16.35 4.63
C LEU A 28 -13.71 -16.38 4.38
N ALA A 29 -13.23 -17.12 3.37
CA ALA A 29 -11.82 -17.14 2.99
C ALA A 29 -11.36 -15.79 2.43
N ASP A 30 -12.17 -15.12 1.61
CA ASP A 30 -11.88 -13.77 1.10
C ASP A 30 -11.94 -12.72 2.21
N HIS A 31 -12.93 -12.81 3.10
CA HIS A 31 -12.98 -11.96 4.29
C HIS A 31 -11.80 -12.22 5.22
N LEU A 32 -11.37 -13.46 5.39
CA LEU A 32 -10.15 -13.80 6.12
C LEU A 32 -8.91 -13.27 5.41
N ASN A 33 -8.82 -13.32 4.09
CA ASN A 33 -7.69 -12.78 3.34
C ASN A 33 -7.60 -11.25 3.46
N ASN A 34 -8.75 -10.56 3.42
CA ASN A 34 -8.87 -9.14 3.69
C ASN A 34 -8.57 -8.79 5.16
N PHE A 35 -9.03 -9.61 6.11
CA PHE A 35 -8.87 -9.36 7.55
C PHE A 35 -7.46 -9.68 8.05
N THR A 36 -6.85 -10.75 7.51
CA THR A 36 -5.45 -11.12 7.76
C THR A 36 -4.51 -10.04 7.23
N GLY A 37 -4.89 -9.28 6.20
CA GLY A 37 -4.16 -8.10 5.72
C GLY A 37 -3.22 -8.36 4.55
N TYR A 38 -3.30 -9.54 3.92
CA TYR A 38 -2.41 -9.89 2.81
C TYR A 38 -2.57 -8.94 1.60
N ASN A 39 -3.81 -8.54 1.30
CA ASN A 39 -4.09 -7.57 0.24
C ASN A 39 -3.50 -6.18 0.54
N ALA A 40 -3.50 -5.76 1.81
CA ALA A 40 -2.90 -4.48 2.22
C ALA A 40 -1.38 -4.45 1.99
N ILE A 41 -0.68 -5.58 2.22
CA ILE A 41 0.76 -5.71 1.94
C ILE A 41 1.02 -5.61 0.44
N ASN A 42 0.19 -6.24 -0.39
CA ASN A 42 0.35 -6.18 -1.84
C ASN A 42 0.13 -4.76 -2.37
N ASP A 43 -0.90 -4.06 -1.90
CA ASP A 43 -1.16 -2.67 -2.25
C ASP A 43 -0.01 -1.74 -1.83
N LEU A 44 0.56 -1.96 -0.64
CA LEU A 44 1.73 -1.22 -0.18
C LEU A 44 2.96 -1.48 -1.04
N LYS A 45 3.19 -2.72 -1.49
CA LYS A 45 4.28 -3.03 -2.42
C LYS A 45 4.14 -2.26 -3.73
N VAL A 46 2.94 -2.24 -4.32
CA VAL A 46 2.66 -1.47 -5.54
C VAL A 46 2.92 0.02 -5.29
N LYS A 47 2.43 0.57 -4.18
CA LYS A 47 2.68 1.98 -3.82
C LYS A 47 4.17 2.30 -3.68
N VAL A 48 4.96 1.44 -3.04
CA VAL A 48 6.42 1.66 -2.91
C VAL A 48 7.07 1.75 -4.30
N ILE A 49 6.72 0.84 -5.22
CA ILE A 49 7.27 0.85 -6.59
C ILE A 49 6.85 2.13 -7.30
N THR A 50 5.55 2.48 -7.32
CA THR A 50 5.06 3.69 -7.98
C THR A 50 5.68 4.97 -7.44
N HIS A 51 5.85 5.09 -6.11
CA HIS A 51 6.52 6.25 -5.52
C HIS A 51 8.03 6.25 -5.78
N GLY A 52 8.66 5.08 -5.88
CA GLY A 52 10.05 4.93 -6.29
C GLY A 52 10.28 5.45 -7.71
N ASP A 53 9.49 4.95 -8.67
CA ASP A 53 9.56 5.38 -10.07
C ASP A 53 9.33 6.89 -10.20
N SER A 54 8.34 7.43 -9.49
CA SER A 54 8.06 8.88 -9.50
C SER A 54 9.20 9.73 -8.92
N LEU A 55 9.92 9.23 -7.91
CA LEU A 55 11.09 9.89 -7.35
C LEU A 55 12.26 9.87 -8.34
N ASP A 56 12.47 8.76 -9.04
CA ASP A 56 13.53 8.66 -10.05
C ASP A 56 13.27 9.59 -11.24
N GLU A 57 12.02 9.68 -11.72
CA GLU A 57 11.63 10.70 -12.71
C GLU A 57 11.90 12.13 -12.23
N ALA A 58 11.61 12.42 -10.96
CA ALA A 58 11.86 13.74 -10.39
C ALA A 58 13.36 14.06 -10.30
N ARG A 59 14.19 13.06 -9.97
CA ARG A 59 15.65 13.20 -9.94
C ARG A 59 16.23 13.49 -11.31
N ILE A 60 15.72 12.83 -12.35
CA ILE A 60 16.13 13.12 -13.74
C ILE A 60 15.81 14.58 -14.08
N LYS A 61 14.58 15.04 -13.81
CA LYS A 61 14.18 16.43 -14.03
C LYS A 61 15.02 17.43 -13.23
N LEU A 62 15.42 17.09 -12.00
CA LEU A 62 16.30 17.93 -11.19
C LEU A 62 17.69 18.08 -11.84
N ILE A 63 18.26 16.99 -12.36
CA ILE A 63 19.54 17.04 -13.07
C ILE A 63 19.44 17.92 -14.31
N GLU A 64 18.38 17.74 -15.11
CA GLU A 64 18.13 18.57 -16.30
C GLU A 64 17.95 20.05 -15.96
N ALA A 65 17.13 20.35 -14.94
CA ALA A 65 16.90 21.73 -14.49
C ALA A 65 18.18 22.36 -13.91
N LYS A 66 18.99 21.59 -13.21
CA LYS A 66 20.30 22.04 -12.70
C LYS A 66 21.25 22.38 -13.84
N GLN A 67 21.37 21.49 -14.83
CA GLN A 67 22.19 21.71 -16.02
C GLN A 67 21.75 22.99 -16.76
N ALA A 68 20.44 23.16 -16.97
CA ALA A 68 19.89 24.33 -17.63
C ALA A 68 20.17 25.64 -16.87
N TYR A 69 20.13 25.60 -15.53
CA TYR A 69 20.48 26.73 -14.69
C TYR A 69 21.98 27.06 -14.72
N GLU A 70 22.85 26.05 -14.67
CA GLU A 70 24.30 26.23 -14.80
C GLU A 70 24.67 26.84 -16.17
N ASP A 71 24.05 26.36 -17.25
CA ASP A 71 24.23 26.91 -18.60
C ASP A 71 23.77 28.37 -18.67
N ALA A 72 22.64 28.71 -18.04
CA ALA A 72 22.14 30.08 -18.01
C ALA A 72 23.07 31.03 -17.24
N ILE A 73 23.60 30.58 -16.09
CA ILE A 73 24.61 31.32 -15.32
C ILE A 73 25.87 31.54 -16.16
N SER A 74 26.35 30.50 -16.85
CA SER A 74 27.55 30.61 -17.70
C SER A 74 27.35 31.63 -18.81
N ARG A 75 26.23 31.54 -19.55
CA ARG A 75 25.92 32.49 -20.65
C ARG A 75 25.87 33.93 -20.17
N ARG A 76 25.26 34.17 -19.00
CA ARG A 76 25.22 35.52 -18.43
C ARG A 76 26.61 35.98 -17.96
N SER A 77 27.38 35.11 -17.30
CA SER A 77 28.75 35.42 -16.90
C SER A 77 29.62 35.80 -18.10
N ASP A 78 29.50 35.07 -19.21
CA ASP A 78 30.26 35.31 -20.43
C ASP A 78 29.82 36.59 -21.13
N THR A 79 28.52 36.89 -21.14
CA THR A 79 27.98 38.17 -21.64
C THR A 79 28.52 39.34 -20.83
N GLN A 80 28.47 39.24 -19.49
CA GLN A 80 28.97 40.28 -18.59
C GLN A 80 30.49 40.49 -18.71
N LYS A 81 31.27 39.41 -18.87
CA LYS A 81 32.71 39.49 -19.15
C LYS A 81 32.97 40.19 -20.48
N ALA A 82 32.28 39.79 -21.55
CA ALA A 82 32.46 40.41 -22.87
C ALA A 82 32.08 41.91 -22.87
N ILE A 83 31.04 42.29 -22.14
CA ILE A 83 30.67 43.71 -21.91
C ILE A 83 31.79 44.43 -21.15
N ASN A 84 32.31 43.84 -20.08
CA ASN A 84 33.39 44.44 -19.29
C ASN A 84 34.66 44.63 -20.11
N ASP A 85 35.08 43.60 -20.86
CA ASP A 85 36.26 43.64 -21.73
C ASP A 85 36.14 44.77 -22.77
N LEU A 86 34.95 44.94 -23.36
CA LEU A 86 34.68 46.06 -24.26
C LEU A 86 34.79 47.41 -23.54
N LEU A 87 34.17 47.55 -22.37
CA LEU A 87 34.20 48.79 -21.59
C LEU A 87 35.62 49.21 -21.16
N GLN A 88 36.48 48.26 -20.80
CA GLN A 88 37.86 48.54 -20.41
C GLN A 88 38.67 49.17 -21.56
N ARG A 89 38.44 48.73 -22.80
CA ARG A 89 39.12 49.26 -24.00
C ARG A 89 38.29 50.29 -24.78
N LYS A 90 37.41 51.04 -24.11
CA LYS A 90 36.52 52.05 -24.72
C LYS A 90 37.20 53.03 -25.67
N HIS A 91 38.42 53.45 -25.34
CA HIS A 91 39.19 54.40 -26.14
C HIS A 91 39.71 53.82 -27.47
N LEU A 92 39.65 52.50 -27.66
CA LEU A 92 40.11 51.77 -28.85
C LEU A 92 38.94 51.10 -29.61
N TRP A 93 37.71 51.58 -29.40
CA TRP A 93 36.54 50.98 -30.05
C TRP A 93 36.57 51.17 -31.56
N SER A 94 36.41 50.05 -32.27
CA SER A 94 36.05 50.04 -33.68
C SER A 94 34.53 50.20 -33.87
N PRO A 95 34.04 50.55 -35.08
CA PRO A 95 32.61 50.52 -35.38
C PRO A 95 31.96 49.16 -35.07
N ASP A 96 32.66 48.05 -35.30
CA ASP A 96 32.18 46.70 -35.01
C ASP A 96 32.03 46.44 -33.50
N ASP A 97 32.93 46.99 -32.68
CA ASP A 97 32.84 46.89 -31.22
C ASP A 97 31.60 47.59 -30.67
N VAL A 98 31.17 48.70 -31.28
CA VAL A 98 29.97 49.44 -30.89
C VAL A 98 28.70 48.63 -31.21
N VAL A 99 28.65 47.97 -32.37
CA VAL A 99 27.55 47.08 -32.73
C VAL A 99 27.50 45.90 -31.75
N ARG A 100 28.64 45.23 -31.53
CA ARG A 100 28.74 44.10 -30.60
C ARG A 100 28.35 44.47 -29.17
N PHE A 101 28.77 45.63 -28.68
CA PHE A 101 28.38 46.13 -27.35
C PHE A 101 26.86 46.32 -27.26
N THR A 102 26.25 46.93 -28.29
CA THR A 102 24.81 47.16 -28.33
C THR A 102 24.03 45.85 -28.34
N ASP A 103 24.50 44.85 -29.09
CA ASP A 103 23.89 43.52 -29.14
C ASP A 103 24.03 42.78 -27.80
N LEU A 104 25.23 42.78 -27.20
CA LEU A 104 25.47 42.15 -25.89
C LEU A 104 24.59 42.79 -24.82
N TYR A 105 24.54 44.12 -24.77
CA TYR A 105 23.74 44.85 -23.80
C TYR A 105 22.24 44.57 -23.97
N ARG A 106 21.76 44.47 -25.22
CA ARG A 106 20.36 44.10 -25.50
C ARG A 106 20.06 42.66 -25.08
N SER A 107 21.02 41.74 -25.25
CA SER A 107 20.88 40.34 -24.85
C SER A 107 20.97 40.12 -23.34
N GLU A 108 21.58 41.04 -22.58
CA GLU A 108 21.77 40.89 -21.12
C GLU A 108 20.43 40.76 -20.39
N HIS A 109 19.44 41.59 -20.71
CA HIS A 109 18.11 41.48 -20.08
C HIS A 109 17.41 40.15 -20.39
N ALA A 110 17.60 39.61 -21.60
CA ALA A 110 17.04 38.32 -21.97
C ALA A 110 17.77 37.18 -21.23
N ASN A 111 19.09 37.28 -21.08
CA ASN A 111 19.91 36.31 -20.34
C ASN A 111 19.58 36.32 -18.84
N GLU A 112 19.36 37.50 -18.25
CA GLU A 112 18.95 37.67 -16.85
C GLU A 112 17.57 37.03 -16.59
N GLN A 113 16.59 37.27 -17.47
CA GLN A 113 15.28 36.63 -17.38
C GLN A 113 15.38 35.10 -17.53
N ALA A 114 16.21 34.62 -18.45
CA ALA A 114 16.44 33.20 -18.64
C ALA A 114 17.10 32.54 -17.42
N GLU A 115 18.11 33.18 -16.82
CA GLU A 115 18.72 32.74 -15.56
C GLU A 115 17.69 32.67 -14.44
N GLN A 116 16.88 33.72 -14.26
CA GLN A 116 15.86 33.76 -13.21
C GLN A 116 14.81 32.65 -13.40
N LYS A 117 14.36 32.41 -14.64
CA LYS A 117 13.42 31.35 -14.96
C LYS A 117 14.02 29.97 -14.65
N ALA A 118 15.23 29.69 -15.13
CA ALA A 118 15.93 28.43 -14.87
C ALA A 118 16.17 28.21 -13.37
N ARG A 119 16.45 29.28 -12.61
CA ARG A 119 16.58 29.23 -11.15
C ARG A 119 15.29 28.82 -10.46
N ILE A 120 14.15 29.35 -10.90
CA ILE A 120 12.83 29.00 -10.35
C ILE A 120 12.52 27.54 -10.65
N GLU A 121 12.74 27.10 -11.89
CA GLU A 121 12.53 25.71 -12.31
C GLU A 121 13.42 24.73 -11.53
N TYR A 122 14.70 25.07 -11.34
CA TYR A 122 15.63 24.29 -10.51
C TYR A 122 15.12 24.15 -9.07
N LYS A 123 14.71 25.25 -8.43
CA LYS A 123 14.15 25.22 -7.06
C LYS A 123 12.86 24.42 -6.96
N GLN A 124 12.00 24.50 -7.96
CA GLN A 124 10.77 23.71 -8.01
C GLN A 124 11.07 22.22 -8.15
N ALA A 125 12.02 21.85 -9.02
CA ALA A 125 12.46 20.46 -9.18
C ALA A 125 13.10 19.92 -7.88
N GLU A 126 13.90 20.73 -7.18
CA GLU A 126 14.50 20.38 -5.90
C GLU A 126 13.43 20.10 -4.84
N SER A 127 12.41 20.97 -4.76
CA SER A 127 11.27 20.78 -3.85
C SER A 127 10.43 19.55 -4.19
N ASP A 128 10.22 19.24 -5.48
CA ASP A 128 9.48 18.06 -5.92
C ASP A 128 10.21 16.76 -5.53
N VAL A 129 11.53 16.69 -5.73
CA VAL A 129 12.36 15.55 -5.30
C VAL A 129 12.27 15.36 -3.78
N GLU A 130 12.37 16.44 -3.00
CA GLU A 130 12.28 16.36 -1.54
C GLU A 130 10.90 15.86 -1.09
N SER A 131 9.83 16.37 -1.72
CA SER A 131 8.45 15.95 -1.45
C SER A 131 8.24 14.46 -1.74
N LYS A 132 8.67 14.00 -2.92
CA LYS A 132 8.55 12.60 -3.33
C LYS A 132 9.40 11.66 -2.48
N SER A 133 10.58 12.09 -2.06
CA SER A 133 11.44 11.34 -1.13
C SER A 133 10.77 11.13 0.24
N ARG A 134 10.15 12.19 0.78
CA ARG A 134 9.36 12.09 2.02
C ARG A 134 8.18 11.13 1.86
N MET A 135 7.47 11.20 0.72
CA MET A 135 6.34 10.32 0.45
C MET A 135 6.78 8.85 0.35
N LEU A 136 7.86 8.55 -0.37
CA LEU A 136 8.40 7.19 -0.46
C LEU A 136 8.79 6.67 0.93
N THR A 137 9.47 7.49 1.73
CA THR A 137 9.86 7.15 3.11
C THR A 137 8.64 6.81 3.96
N ARG A 138 7.57 7.62 3.86
CA ARG A 138 6.32 7.36 4.56
C ARG A 138 5.69 6.03 4.15
N VAL A 139 5.59 5.75 2.85
CA VAL A 139 4.99 4.51 2.34
C VAL A 139 5.81 3.28 2.74
N ILE A 140 7.14 3.39 2.77
CA ILE A 140 8.01 2.32 3.28
C ILE A 140 7.74 2.05 4.77
N MET A 141 7.57 3.10 5.58
CA MET A 141 7.23 2.95 7.00
C MET A 141 5.84 2.34 7.21
N GLU A 142 4.85 2.77 6.42
CA GLU A 142 3.50 2.18 6.43
C GLU A 142 3.55 0.68 6.08
N ARG A 143 4.34 0.29 5.09
CA ARG A 143 4.56 -1.12 4.74
C ARG A 143 5.17 -1.90 5.91
N TYR A 144 6.20 -1.36 6.57
CA TYR A 144 6.84 -2.03 7.69
C TYR A 144 5.84 -2.27 8.84
N HIS A 145 5.01 -1.28 9.15
CA HIS A 145 4.00 -1.41 10.20
C HIS A 145 2.93 -2.46 9.84
N GLU A 146 2.45 -2.48 8.60
CA GLU A 146 1.49 -3.47 8.15
C GLU A 146 2.06 -4.89 8.13
N GLU A 147 3.32 -5.06 7.74
CA GLU A 147 4.00 -6.35 7.76
C GLU A 147 4.20 -6.86 9.21
N GLN A 148 4.42 -5.94 10.16
CA GLN A 148 4.46 -6.26 11.59
C GLN A 148 3.07 -6.66 12.12
N VAL A 149 2.03 -5.88 11.83
CA VAL A 149 0.64 -6.19 12.22
C VAL A 149 0.19 -7.52 11.63
N TRP A 150 0.60 -7.84 10.40
CA TRP A 150 0.33 -9.12 9.76
C TRP A 150 0.98 -10.29 10.52
N SER A 151 2.23 -10.15 10.94
CA SER A 151 2.91 -11.15 11.79
C SER A 151 2.20 -11.38 13.12
N ASP A 152 1.67 -10.32 13.73
CA ASP A 152 0.89 -10.41 14.98
C ASP A 152 -0.47 -11.08 14.74
N LYS A 153 -1.17 -10.73 13.65
CA LYS A 153 -2.47 -11.31 13.27
C LYS A 153 -2.37 -12.82 12.98
N ILE A 154 -1.33 -13.29 12.30
CA ILE A 154 -1.13 -14.72 12.03
C ILE A 154 -0.90 -15.49 13.32
N ARG A 155 -0.06 -14.96 14.23
CA ARG A 155 0.18 -15.57 15.53
C ARG A 155 -1.11 -15.63 16.35
N ALA A 156 -1.89 -14.56 16.33
CA ALA A 156 -3.21 -14.52 16.95
C ALA A 156 -4.15 -15.57 16.34
N ALA A 157 -4.24 -15.67 15.01
CA ALA A 157 -5.10 -16.64 14.33
C ALA A 157 -4.80 -18.09 14.75
N SER A 158 -3.52 -18.46 14.84
CA SER A 158 -3.12 -19.79 15.32
C SER A 158 -3.48 -20.03 16.80
N THR A 159 -3.29 -19.01 17.64
CA THR A 159 -3.56 -19.10 19.08
C THR A 159 -5.06 -19.21 19.34
N TYR A 160 -5.86 -18.29 18.78
CA TYR A 160 -7.31 -18.31 18.90
C TYR A 160 -7.96 -19.51 18.21
N GLY A 161 -7.37 -20.01 17.11
CA GLY A 161 -7.82 -21.24 16.48
C GLY A 161 -7.69 -22.45 17.41
N THR A 162 -6.57 -22.55 18.14
CA THR A 162 -6.34 -23.62 19.13
C THR A 162 -7.35 -23.53 20.28
N TRP A 163 -7.55 -22.33 20.84
CA TRP A 163 -8.57 -22.09 21.87
C TRP A 163 -9.99 -22.38 21.38
N GLY A 164 -10.30 -22.04 20.13
CA GLY A 164 -11.57 -22.38 19.50
C GLY A 164 -11.80 -23.88 19.42
N LEU A 165 -10.77 -24.64 19.00
CA LEU A 165 -10.85 -26.10 18.90
C LEU A 165 -11.01 -26.75 20.29
N VAL A 166 -10.27 -26.25 21.29
CA VAL A 166 -10.47 -26.64 22.70
C VAL A 166 -11.90 -26.35 23.15
N GLY A 167 -12.43 -25.16 22.84
CA GLY A 167 -13.81 -24.77 23.18
C GLY A 167 -14.87 -25.68 22.56
N VAL A 168 -14.71 -26.03 21.28
CA VAL A 168 -15.58 -27.01 20.59
C VAL A 168 -15.51 -28.38 21.28
N ASN A 169 -14.31 -28.81 21.67
CA ASN A 169 -14.12 -30.09 22.36
C ASN A 169 -14.83 -30.09 23.74
N VAL A 170 -14.67 -29.02 24.51
CA VAL A 170 -15.36 -28.83 25.80
C VAL A 170 -16.88 -28.77 25.62
N MET A 171 -17.40 -28.07 24.61
CA MET A 171 -18.82 -28.06 24.31
C MET A 171 -19.36 -29.44 23.96
N ALA A 172 -18.64 -30.21 23.13
CA ALA A 172 -19.01 -31.58 22.81
C ALA A 172 -19.06 -32.45 24.07
N PHE A 173 -18.09 -32.29 24.97
CA PHE A 173 -18.05 -32.97 26.26
C PHE A 173 -19.27 -32.61 27.13
N LEU A 174 -19.61 -31.32 27.25
CA LEU A 174 -20.78 -30.85 28.00
C LEU A 174 -22.10 -31.38 27.42
N ILE A 175 -22.26 -31.42 26.08
CA ILE A 175 -23.45 -31.98 25.44
C ILE A 175 -23.58 -33.47 25.79
N VAL A 176 -22.48 -34.23 25.69
CA VAL A 176 -22.48 -35.64 26.06
C VAL A 176 -22.87 -35.79 27.53
N GLN A 177 -22.29 -34.99 28.43
CA GLN A 177 -22.54 -35.12 29.86
C GLN A 177 -23.97 -34.70 30.24
N ALA A 178 -24.48 -33.62 29.68
CA ALA A 178 -25.82 -33.12 29.94
C ALA A 178 -26.95 -34.01 29.37
N PHE A 179 -26.71 -34.73 28.26
CA PHE A 179 -27.77 -35.53 27.61
C PHE A 179 -27.62 -37.05 27.78
N VAL A 180 -26.40 -37.57 27.87
CA VAL A 180 -26.13 -39.02 27.93
C VAL A 180 -26.12 -39.52 29.37
N GLU A 181 -25.51 -38.81 30.32
CA GLU A 181 -25.48 -39.23 31.73
C GLU A 181 -26.85 -39.25 32.41
N PRO A 182 -27.73 -38.23 32.29
CA PRO A 182 -29.04 -38.32 32.92
C PRO A 182 -29.91 -39.43 32.34
N ARG A 183 -29.75 -39.75 31.05
CA ARG A 183 -30.38 -40.94 30.45
C ARG A 183 -29.85 -42.24 31.05
N ARG A 184 -28.55 -42.33 31.30
CA ARG A 184 -27.94 -43.48 31.98
C ARG A 184 -28.35 -43.58 33.45
N ARG A 185 -28.49 -42.45 34.15
CA ARG A 185 -28.98 -42.41 35.54
C ARG A 185 -30.46 -42.80 35.65
N ARG A 186 -31.33 -42.26 34.77
CA ARG A 186 -32.76 -42.63 34.75
C ARG A 186 -33.00 -44.13 34.57
N LYS A 187 -32.25 -44.78 33.68
CA LYS A 187 -32.32 -46.24 33.48
C LYS A 187 -31.86 -47.07 34.67
N GLN A 188 -30.99 -46.55 35.53
CA GLN A 188 -30.55 -47.26 36.74
C GLN A 188 -31.59 -47.12 37.86
N VAL A 189 -32.22 -45.95 37.99
CA VAL A 189 -33.27 -45.73 39.01
C VAL A 189 -34.52 -46.57 38.74
N GLU A 190 -34.96 -46.69 37.47
CA GLU A 190 -36.07 -47.60 37.09
C GLU A 190 -35.79 -49.06 37.49
N ARG A 191 -34.52 -49.49 37.40
CA ARG A 191 -34.11 -50.85 37.75
C ARG A 191 -34.03 -51.11 39.25
N TYR A 192 -33.87 -50.06 40.06
CA TYR A 192 -33.95 -50.15 41.53
C TYR A 192 -35.39 -50.13 42.02
N GLU A 193 -36.29 -49.40 41.36
CA GLU A 193 -37.73 -49.40 41.68
C GLU A 193 -38.38 -50.75 41.36
N GLU A 194 -38.03 -51.40 40.23
CA GLU A 194 -38.48 -52.77 39.93
C GLU A 194 -37.98 -53.79 40.97
N LEU A 195 -36.77 -53.62 41.52
CA LEU A 195 -36.22 -54.54 42.52
C LEU A 195 -36.82 -54.36 43.93
N VAL A 196 -37.37 -53.17 44.22
CA VAL A 196 -38.00 -52.83 45.51
C VAL A 196 -39.51 -53.13 45.50
N GLN A 197 -40.13 -53.23 44.32
CA GLN A 197 -41.52 -53.70 44.17
C GLN A 197 -41.66 -55.23 44.20
N ASP A 198 -40.57 -55.98 44.00
CA ASP A 198 -40.54 -57.45 44.00
C ASP A 198 -40.19 -58.06 45.38
N LEU A 199 -40.15 -57.24 46.44
CA LEU A 199 -39.99 -57.62 47.86
C LEU A 199 -41.27 -57.28 48.65
#